data_AF-A0A4U1INL3-F1
#
_entry.id   AF-A0A4U1INL3-F1
#
_cell.length_a   1.000
_cell.length_b   1.000
_cell.length_c   1.000
_cell.angle_alpha   90.00
_cell.angle_beta   90.00
_cell.angle_gamma   90.00
#
_symmetry.space_group_name_H-M   'P 1'
#
loop_
_entity.id
_entity.type
_entity.pdbx_description
1 polymer ?
#
loop_
_entity_poly.entity_id
_entity_poly.type
_entity_poly.pdbx_seq_one_letter_code
_entity_poly.pdbx_strand_id
1 'polypeptide(L)'
;MVEDYRRAEVKYVARMGDSASGVLEINRRIAEWILWAAQRRHPPFEVCREAWNDLVRVGFTDIERECTMTGFYADCCAYDEKPEVGLAVLERLLAEIERRLEERRSTQSPTEFYEEELEKLGDLRDELEAQRRGHISPGRITRRMDEAYQPTPEEEKVDKLDDAFWEARRPIFKTFARSPDRSFADVAADYRRVEADIVARAGEGEAYKAFVLEVRQRIAEDILSAAHRLKQPFEVCREAWNELVRLSFRRIWEQCKMTRMYAESCGDNQKPEEGLAVLEPLLAELERRLEAELARRSEARAKGEAPTKEESPPRYYREELKSLGELRDKLEAQRKGP
;
A
#
# COMPACT_ATOMS: atom_id res chain seq x y z
N MET A 1 -8.07 13.21 -19.23
CA MET A 1 -8.08 12.94 -17.77
C MET A 1 -8.57 14.14 -16.96
N VAL A 2 -7.84 15.27 -16.89
CA VAL A 2 -8.32 16.48 -16.20
C VAL A 2 -9.65 16.95 -16.78
N GLU A 3 -9.76 16.99 -18.11
CA GLU A 3 -11.01 17.33 -18.80
C GLU A 3 -12.17 16.37 -18.49
N ASP A 4 -11.88 15.08 -18.25
CA ASP A 4 -12.92 14.11 -17.88
C ASP A 4 -13.50 14.40 -16.50
N TYR A 5 -12.63 14.72 -15.54
CA TYR A 5 -13.05 15.14 -14.20
C TYR A 5 -13.78 16.47 -14.22
N ARG A 6 -13.31 17.46 -14.99
CA ARG A 6 -14.00 18.75 -15.17
C ARG A 6 -15.37 18.60 -15.84
N ARG A 7 -15.52 17.70 -16.81
CA ARG A 7 -16.84 17.37 -17.38
C ARG A 7 -17.76 16.71 -16.34
N ALA A 8 -17.22 15.83 -15.49
CA ALA A 8 -17.97 15.23 -14.40
C ALA A 8 -18.44 16.30 -13.40
N GLU A 9 -17.57 17.25 -13.04
CA GLU A 9 -17.89 18.39 -12.17
C GLU A 9 -19.13 19.14 -12.66
N VAL A 10 -19.13 19.60 -13.90
CA VAL A 10 -20.28 20.33 -14.49
C VAL A 10 -21.57 19.52 -14.38
N LYS A 11 -21.51 18.22 -14.66
CA LYS A 11 -22.67 17.33 -14.59
C LYS A 11 -23.18 17.15 -13.17
N TYR A 12 -22.30 17.02 -12.19
CA TYR A 12 -22.69 16.83 -10.79
C TYR A 12 -23.11 18.14 -10.13
N VAL A 13 -22.44 19.25 -10.40
CA VAL A 13 -22.82 20.59 -9.94
C VAL A 13 -24.23 20.94 -10.42
N ALA A 14 -24.55 20.69 -11.70
CA ALA A 14 -25.90 20.92 -12.23
C ALA A 14 -27.00 20.11 -11.51
N ARG A 15 -26.65 18.97 -10.88
CA ARG A 15 -27.59 18.12 -10.13
C ARG A 15 -27.82 18.58 -8.69
N MET A 16 -26.97 19.45 -8.15
CA MET A 16 -27.12 19.95 -6.79
C MET A 16 -28.14 21.09 -6.66
N GLY A 17 -28.67 21.58 -7.79
CA GLY A 17 -29.59 22.73 -7.81
C GLY A 17 -28.98 23.92 -7.09
N ASP A 18 -29.69 24.47 -6.11
CA ASP A 18 -29.28 25.67 -5.37
C ASP A 18 -28.45 25.36 -4.10
N SER A 19 -28.03 24.10 -3.89
CA SER A 19 -27.25 23.72 -2.72
C SER A 19 -25.80 24.19 -2.83
N ALA A 20 -25.51 25.40 -2.33
CA ALA A 20 -24.16 25.96 -2.32
C ALA A 20 -23.14 25.05 -1.60
N SER A 21 -23.53 24.41 -0.49
CA SER A 21 -22.69 23.45 0.21
C SER A 21 -22.43 22.19 -0.62
N GLY A 22 -23.44 21.70 -1.32
CA GLY A 22 -23.33 20.56 -2.22
C GLY A 22 -22.42 20.81 -3.42
N VAL A 23 -22.54 22.00 -4.02
CA VAL A 23 -21.66 22.44 -5.11
C VAL A 23 -20.21 22.55 -4.62
N LEU A 24 -19.98 23.14 -3.45
CA LEU A 24 -18.64 23.26 -2.88
C LEU A 24 -18.00 21.89 -2.60
N GLU A 25 -18.73 20.95 -2.03
CA GLU A 25 -18.22 19.60 -1.77
C GLU A 25 -17.87 18.87 -3.07
N ILE A 26 -18.69 18.98 -4.13
CA ILE A 26 -18.36 18.40 -5.43
C ILE A 26 -17.07 19.00 -5.99
N ASN A 27 -16.93 20.33 -5.94
CA ASN A 27 -15.75 21.01 -6.44
C ASN A 27 -14.48 20.56 -5.68
N ARG A 28 -14.57 20.37 -4.35
CA ARG A 28 -13.49 19.80 -3.53
C ARG A 28 -13.13 18.40 -3.99
N ARG A 29 -14.11 17.49 -4.10
CA ARG A 29 -13.87 16.09 -4.51
C ARG A 29 -13.23 15.98 -5.89
N ILE A 30 -13.68 16.81 -6.84
CA ILE A 30 -13.08 16.84 -8.17
C ILE A 30 -11.63 17.36 -8.10
N ALA A 31 -11.37 18.43 -7.35
CA ALA A 31 -10.01 18.95 -7.18
C ALA A 31 -9.07 17.92 -6.49
N GLU A 32 -9.55 17.23 -5.45
CA GLU A 32 -8.84 16.12 -4.79
C GLU A 32 -8.49 15.01 -5.80
N TRP A 33 -9.45 14.58 -6.63
CA TRP A 33 -9.22 13.53 -7.62
C TRP A 33 -8.27 13.94 -8.74
N ILE A 34 -8.31 15.21 -9.16
CA ILE A 34 -7.37 15.74 -10.15
C ILE A 34 -5.94 15.72 -9.58
N LEU A 35 -5.74 16.18 -8.35
CA LEU A 35 -4.42 16.16 -7.71
C LEU A 35 -3.91 14.73 -7.49
N TRP A 36 -4.76 13.83 -7.00
CA TRP A 36 -4.43 12.41 -6.86
C TRP A 36 -4.05 11.78 -8.21
N ALA A 37 -4.78 12.10 -9.27
CA ALA A 37 -4.47 11.63 -10.62
C ALA A 37 -3.13 12.20 -11.13
N ALA A 38 -2.83 13.47 -10.85
CA ALA A 38 -1.54 14.08 -11.17
C ALA A 38 -0.40 13.37 -10.44
N GLN A 39 -0.51 13.15 -9.13
CA GLN A 39 0.50 12.43 -8.36
C GLN A 39 0.79 11.03 -8.92
N ARG A 40 -0.23 10.29 -9.36
CA ARG A 40 -0.06 8.93 -9.89
C ARG A 40 0.45 8.83 -11.32
N ARG A 41 0.27 9.88 -12.11
CA ARG A 41 0.55 9.87 -13.55
C ARG A 41 1.76 10.69 -13.93
N HIS A 42 2.35 11.39 -12.96
CA HIS A 42 3.55 12.19 -13.12
C HIS A 42 3.51 13.12 -14.36
N PRO A 43 2.40 13.87 -14.60
CA PRO A 43 2.38 14.89 -15.64
C PRO A 43 3.44 15.94 -15.34
N PRO A 44 3.81 16.82 -16.29
CA PRO A 44 4.75 17.91 -16.00
C PRO A 44 4.37 18.68 -14.73
N PHE A 45 5.37 19.08 -13.94
CA PHE A 45 5.21 19.73 -12.63
C PHE A 45 4.10 20.79 -12.60
N GLU A 46 4.02 21.60 -13.65
CA GLU A 46 3.06 22.67 -13.79
C GLU A 46 1.61 22.23 -13.65
N VAL A 47 1.27 21.05 -14.18
CA VAL A 47 -0.07 20.46 -14.04
C VAL A 47 -0.36 20.08 -12.59
N CYS A 48 0.62 19.53 -11.86
CA CYS A 48 0.44 19.21 -10.44
C CYS A 48 0.33 20.50 -9.60
N ARG A 49 1.08 21.55 -9.93
CA ARG A 49 0.99 22.88 -9.30
C ARG A 49 -0.36 23.55 -9.50
N GLU A 50 -0.89 23.52 -10.71
CA GLU A 50 -2.23 24.04 -11.01
C GLU A 50 -3.32 23.28 -10.25
N ALA A 51 -3.25 21.94 -10.25
CA ALA A 51 -4.18 21.09 -9.51
C ALA A 51 -4.17 21.40 -7.99
N TRP A 52 -2.97 21.58 -7.42
CA TRP A 52 -2.82 22.00 -6.03
C TRP A 52 -3.43 23.37 -5.75
N ASN A 53 -3.15 24.37 -6.59
CA ASN A 53 -3.69 25.72 -6.43
C ASN A 53 -5.22 25.75 -6.55
N ASP A 54 -5.80 24.95 -7.45
CA ASP A 54 -7.25 24.78 -7.56
C ASP A 54 -7.84 24.20 -6.27
N LEU A 55 -7.20 23.17 -5.70
CA LEU A 55 -7.64 22.53 -4.45
C LEU A 55 -7.55 23.48 -3.25
N VAL A 56 -6.44 24.20 -3.10
CA VAL A 56 -6.28 25.21 -2.02
C VAL A 56 -7.35 26.30 -2.11
N ARG A 57 -7.75 26.70 -3.33
CA ARG A 57 -8.79 27.72 -3.54
C ARG A 57 -10.17 27.28 -3.06
N VAL A 58 -10.53 26.00 -3.25
CA VAL A 58 -11.81 25.44 -2.78
C VAL A 58 -11.75 24.98 -1.31
N GLY A 59 -10.54 24.91 -0.75
CA GLY A 59 -10.26 24.52 0.63
C GLY A 59 -10.44 23.03 0.88
N PHE A 60 -10.05 22.59 2.07
CA PHE A 60 -10.17 21.20 2.52
C PHE A 60 -11.41 20.99 3.38
N THR A 61 -11.98 19.80 3.34
CA THR A 61 -13.15 19.45 4.17
C THR A 61 -12.77 19.25 5.64
N ASP A 62 -11.58 18.71 5.90
CA ASP A 62 -11.03 18.46 7.23
C ASP A 62 -9.49 18.36 7.15
N ILE A 63 -8.85 18.19 8.32
CA ILE A 63 -7.39 18.07 8.44
C ILE A 63 -6.85 16.78 7.83
N GLU A 64 -7.61 15.69 7.83
CA GLU A 64 -7.18 14.42 7.21
C GLU A 64 -7.03 14.61 5.69
N ARG A 65 -7.98 15.31 5.07
CA ARG A 65 -7.92 15.67 3.65
C ARG A 65 -6.78 16.63 3.36
N GLU A 66 -6.58 17.64 4.21
CA GLU A 66 -5.43 18.56 4.08
C GLU A 66 -4.10 17.80 4.16
N CYS A 67 -3.93 16.88 5.12
CA CYS A 67 -2.72 16.06 5.24
C CYS A 67 -2.48 15.20 4.01
N THR A 68 -3.51 14.47 3.57
CA THR A 68 -3.42 13.55 2.43
C THR A 68 -3.03 14.31 1.16
N MET A 69 -3.72 15.43 0.89
CA MET A 69 -3.52 16.18 -0.36
C MET A 69 -2.20 16.95 -0.35
N THR A 70 -1.79 17.52 0.79
CA THR A 70 -0.47 18.15 0.93
C THR A 70 0.64 17.12 0.72
N GLY A 71 0.49 15.92 1.28
CA GLY A 71 1.42 14.81 1.04
C GLY A 71 1.54 14.45 -0.44
N PHE A 72 0.42 14.35 -1.17
CA PHE A 72 0.46 14.09 -2.62
C PHE A 72 1.15 15.19 -3.43
N TYR A 73 0.90 16.46 -3.10
CA TYR A 73 1.55 17.56 -3.80
C TYR A 73 3.05 17.64 -3.47
N ALA A 74 3.44 17.43 -2.21
CA ALA A 74 4.84 17.36 -1.82
C ALA A 74 5.56 16.16 -2.47
N ASP A 75 4.86 15.05 -2.67
CA ASP A 75 5.38 13.90 -3.41
C ASP A 75 5.62 14.23 -4.90
N CYS A 76 4.69 14.95 -5.57
CA CYS A 76 4.95 15.54 -6.89
C CYS A 76 6.22 16.41 -6.88
N CYS A 77 6.35 17.30 -5.90
CA CYS A 77 7.51 18.19 -5.78
C CYS A 77 8.82 17.40 -5.68
N ALA A 78 8.85 16.33 -4.88
CA ALA A 78 10.03 15.49 -4.76
C ALA A 78 10.33 14.71 -6.05
N TYR A 79 9.32 14.22 -6.77
CA TYR A 79 9.49 13.55 -8.06
C TYR A 79 10.07 14.50 -9.14
N ASP A 80 9.58 15.74 -9.18
CA ASP A 80 10.00 16.80 -10.10
C ASP A 80 11.27 17.56 -9.66
N GLU A 81 11.92 17.12 -8.59
CA GLU A 81 13.13 17.74 -8.04
C GLU A 81 12.93 19.24 -7.68
N LYS A 82 11.78 19.56 -7.06
CA LYS A 82 11.39 20.89 -6.56
C LYS A 82 11.27 20.94 -5.02
N PRO A 83 12.36 20.66 -4.27
CA PRO A 83 12.28 20.47 -2.83
C PRO A 83 11.78 21.71 -2.07
N GLU A 84 12.15 22.92 -2.49
CA GLU A 84 11.76 24.16 -1.82
C GLU A 84 10.24 24.37 -1.84
N VAL A 85 9.58 24.00 -2.95
CA VAL A 85 8.13 24.15 -3.11
C VAL A 85 7.39 23.14 -2.22
N GLY A 86 7.89 21.90 -2.17
CA GLY A 86 7.32 20.86 -1.31
C GLY A 86 7.48 21.17 0.18
N LEU A 87 8.66 21.64 0.59
CA LEU A 87 8.93 22.01 1.99
C LEU A 87 8.04 23.16 2.46
N ALA A 88 7.84 24.18 1.62
CA ALA A 88 7.04 25.35 1.98
C ALA A 88 5.58 25.00 2.36
N VAL A 89 4.99 23.96 1.73
CA VAL A 89 3.64 23.50 2.09
C VAL A 89 3.65 22.54 3.28
N LEU A 90 4.66 21.67 3.38
CA LEU A 90 4.75 20.66 4.44
C LEU A 90 5.08 21.27 5.81
N GLU A 91 6.06 22.17 5.89
CA GLU A 91 6.51 22.75 7.17
C GLU A 91 5.36 23.46 7.89
N ARG A 92 4.53 24.19 7.13
CA ARG A 92 3.33 24.84 7.66
C ARG A 92 2.34 23.82 8.23
N LEU A 93 2.08 22.76 7.49
CA LEU A 93 1.11 21.75 7.89
C LEU A 93 1.62 20.95 9.11
N LEU A 94 2.90 20.56 9.11
CA LEU A 94 3.52 19.85 10.23
C LEU A 94 3.40 20.64 11.54
N ALA A 95 3.72 21.94 11.53
CA ALA A 95 3.57 22.79 12.70
C ALA A 95 2.11 22.86 13.22
N GLU A 96 1.13 22.85 12.32
CA GLU A 96 -0.29 22.82 12.67
C GLU A 96 -0.71 21.45 13.27
N ILE A 97 -0.21 20.34 12.73
CA ILE A 97 -0.45 18.99 13.26
C ILE A 97 0.18 18.85 14.65
N GLU A 98 1.41 19.32 14.85
CA GLU A 98 2.10 19.33 16.16
C GLU A 98 1.30 20.11 17.21
N ARG A 99 0.82 21.30 16.85
CA ARG A 99 -0.02 22.13 17.72
C ARG A 99 -1.30 21.39 18.12
N ARG A 100 -2.00 20.80 17.16
CA ARG A 100 -3.25 20.06 17.42
C ARG A 100 -3.02 18.79 18.24
N LEU A 101 -1.89 18.11 18.03
CA LEU A 101 -1.50 16.95 18.83
C LEU A 101 -1.35 17.35 20.31
N GLU A 102 -0.68 18.46 20.59
CA GLU A 102 -0.52 18.95 21.97
C GLU A 102 -1.87 19.31 22.61
N GLU A 103 -2.77 19.95 21.86
CA GLU A 103 -4.14 20.23 22.31
C GLU A 103 -4.91 18.94 22.63
N ARG A 104 -4.79 17.91 21.78
CA ARG A 104 -5.43 16.61 21.99
C ARG A 104 -4.87 15.88 23.22
N ARG A 105 -3.56 15.91 23.43
CA ARG A 105 -2.91 15.38 24.64
C ARG A 105 -3.43 16.07 25.91
N SER A 106 -3.56 17.39 25.88
CA SER A 106 -4.09 18.15 27.01
C SER A 106 -5.54 17.80 27.38
N THR A 107 -6.32 17.35 26.38
CA THR A 107 -7.74 16.99 26.53
C THR A 107 -7.98 15.48 26.66
N GLN A 108 -6.92 14.66 26.75
CA GLN A 108 -7.01 13.20 26.76
C GLN A 108 -7.83 12.63 25.59
N SER A 109 -7.85 13.35 24.46
CA SER A 109 -8.51 12.90 23.23
C SER A 109 -7.59 11.92 22.48
N PRO A 110 -8.14 11.07 21.60
CA PRO A 110 -7.36 10.23 20.69
C PRO A 110 -6.29 11.04 19.93
N THR A 111 -5.06 10.56 19.93
CA THR A 111 -3.88 11.23 19.32
C THR A 111 -3.34 10.52 18.10
N GLU A 112 -3.81 9.30 17.83
CA GLU A 112 -3.20 8.36 16.88
C GLU A 112 -3.10 8.97 15.48
N PHE A 113 -4.19 9.61 15.01
CA PHE A 113 -4.21 10.30 13.72
C PHE A 113 -3.07 11.32 13.55
N TYR A 114 -2.84 12.17 14.57
CA TYR A 114 -1.83 13.22 14.47
C TYR A 114 -0.41 12.65 14.53
N GLU A 115 -0.19 11.66 15.39
CA GLU A 115 1.10 10.98 15.50
C GLU A 115 1.46 10.25 14.20
N GLU A 116 0.47 9.62 13.55
CA GLU A 116 0.62 8.99 12.23
C GLU A 116 0.96 9.99 11.12
N GLU A 117 0.23 11.10 11.02
CA GLU A 117 0.48 12.08 9.97
C GLU A 117 1.80 12.84 10.20
N LEU A 118 2.22 13.08 11.45
CA LEU A 118 3.56 13.63 11.74
C LEU A 118 4.68 12.69 11.29
N GLU A 119 4.54 11.39 11.52
CA GLU A 119 5.53 10.41 11.07
C GLU A 119 5.61 10.39 9.54
N LYS A 120 4.48 10.24 8.85
CA LYS A 120 4.41 10.14 7.39
C LYS A 120 4.87 11.42 6.67
N LEU A 121 4.38 12.58 7.09
CA LEU A 121 4.75 13.86 6.48
C LEU A 121 6.16 14.29 6.90
N GLY A 122 6.61 13.89 8.08
CA GLY A 122 7.99 14.07 8.54
C GLY A 122 8.99 13.31 7.67
N ASP A 123 8.71 12.06 7.33
CA ASP A 123 9.55 11.28 6.40
C ASP A 123 9.67 11.98 5.04
N LEU A 124 8.56 12.48 4.48
CA LEU A 124 8.56 13.21 3.21
C LEU A 124 9.30 14.56 3.30
N ARG A 125 9.19 15.28 4.44
CA ARG A 125 9.99 16.48 4.70
C ARG A 125 11.48 16.13 4.71
N ASP A 126 11.88 15.10 5.44
CA ASP A 126 13.28 14.67 5.56
C ASP A 126 13.84 14.28 4.18
N GLU A 127 13.04 13.64 3.32
CA GLU A 127 13.38 13.37 1.91
C GLU A 127 13.59 14.63 1.08
N LEU A 128 12.66 15.58 1.13
CA LEU A 128 12.77 16.85 0.39
C LEU A 128 13.96 17.67 0.89
N GLU A 129 14.25 17.66 2.18
CA GLU A 129 15.44 18.29 2.73
C GLU A 129 16.73 17.64 2.24
N ALA A 130 16.79 16.31 2.19
CA ALA A 130 17.93 15.59 1.64
C ALA A 130 18.12 15.96 0.16
N GLN A 131 17.03 16.02 -0.61
CA GLN A 131 17.04 16.43 -2.01
C GLN A 131 17.51 17.88 -2.19
N ARG A 132 17.10 18.80 -1.31
CA ARG A 132 17.62 20.18 -1.27
C ARG A 132 19.13 20.23 -1.03
N ARG A 133 19.69 19.27 -0.29
CA ARG A 133 21.14 19.09 -0.09
C ARG A 133 21.83 18.36 -1.25
N GLY A 134 21.10 17.96 -2.30
CA GLY A 134 21.64 17.22 -3.45
C GLY A 134 21.67 15.70 -3.28
N HIS A 135 21.01 15.16 -2.25
CA HIS A 135 20.92 13.72 -2.00
C HIS A 135 19.55 13.18 -2.40
N ILE A 136 19.52 12.13 -3.22
CA ILE A 136 18.28 11.42 -3.56
C ILE A 136 18.19 10.19 -2.67
N SER A 137 17.06 10.04 -1.98
CA SER A 137 16.81 8.89 -1.11
C SER A 137 16.86 7.58 -1.91
N PRO A 138 17.49 6.51 -1.38
CA PRO A 138 17.47 5.20 -2.02
C PRO A 138 16.03 4.73 -2.32
N GLY A 139 15.82 4.19 -3.53
CA GLY A 139 14.51 3.74 -4.01
C GLY A 139 13.56 4.86 -4.47
N ARG A 140 13.95 6.14 -4.37
CA ARG A 140 13.18 7.25 -4.92
C ARG A 140 13.43 7.36 -6.42
N ILE A 141 12.36 7.29 -7.19
CA ILE A 141 12.35 7.61 -8.62
C ILE A 141 12.08 9.12 -8.78
N THR A 142 12.85 9.78 -9.63
CA THR A 142 12.61 11.17 -10.05
C THR A 142 12.29 11.25 -11.53
N ARG A 143 11.69 12.36 -11.98
CA ARG A 143 11.41 12.60 -13.40
C ARG A 143 12.64 12.39 -14.28
N ARG A 144 13.79 12.92 -13.85
CA ARG A 144 15.05 12.78 -14.58
C ARG A 144 15.45 11.31 -14.74
N MET A 145 15.23 10.48 -13.71
CA MET A 145 15.53 9.04 -13.79
C MET A 145 14.56 8.32 -14.72
N ASP A 146 13.27 8.62 -14.63
CA ASP A 146 12.25 8.04 -15.51
C ASP A 146 12.45 8.41 -16.98
N GLU A 147 12.75 9.68 -17.26
CA GLU A 147 13.01 10.15 -18.63
C GLU A 147 14.31 9.59 -19.21
N ALA A 148 15.30 9.30 -18.36
CA ALA A 148 16.56 8.67 -18.75
C ALA A 148 16.44 7.14 -18.91
N TYR A 149 15.42 6.51 -18.31
CA TYR A 149 15.24 5.07 -18.37
C TYR A 149 14.78 4.65 -19.77
N GLN A 150 15.49 3.69 -20.33
CA GLN A 150 15.16 3.06 -21.61
C GLN A 150 14.99 1.57 -21.33
N PRO A 151 13.73 1.06 -21.32
CA PRO A 151 13.50 -0.34 -21.04
C PRO A 151 14.16 -1.21 -22.11
N THR A 152 14.77 -2.31 -21.67
CA THR A 152 15.31 -3.31 -22.58
C THR A 152 14.15 -4.06 -23.28
N PRO A 153 14.39 -4.65 -24.46
CA PRO A 153 13.37 -5.49 -25.12
C PRO A 153 12.92 -6.70 -24.27
N GLU A 154 13.71 -7.11 -23.28
CA GLU A 154 13.35 -8.16 -22.32
C GLU A 154 12.37 -7.63 -21.27
N GLU A 155 12.66 -6.48 -20.66
CA GLU A 155 11.76 -5.82 -19.70
C GLU A 155 10.42 -5.47 -20.34
N GLU A 156 10.40 -4.92 -21.56
CA GLU A 156 9.14 -4.64 -22.27
C GLU A 156 8.29 -5.90 -22.53
N LYS A 157 8.94 -7.07 -22.70
CA LYS A 157 8.24 -8.34 -22.85
C LYS A 157 7.72 -8.85 -21.51
N VAL A 158 8.50 -8.70 -20.44
CA VAL A 158 8.05 -9.03 -19.07
C VAL A 158 6.85 -8.17 -18.69
N ASP A 159 6.85 -6.87 -18.97
CA ASP A 159 5.71 -5.98 -18.70
C ASP A 159 4.45 -6.44 -19.44
N LYS A 160 4.57 -6.78 -20.72
CA LYS A 160 3.45 -7.34 -21.51
C LYS A 160 2.95 -8.68 -20.96
N LEU A 161 3.84 -9.50 -20.40
CA LEU A 161 3.46 -10.75 -19.74
C LEU A 161 2.78 -10.50 -18.39
N ASP A 162 3.22 -9.51 -17.61
CA ASP A 162 2.56 -9.11 -16.36
C ASP A 162 1.14 -8.60 -16.64
N ASP A 163 0.98 -7.73 -17.64
CA ASP A 163 -0.35 -7.28 -18.10
C ASP A 163 -1.26 -8.46 -18.46
N ALA A 164 -0.74 -9.40 -19.26
CA ALA A 164 -1.50 -10.60 -19.65
C ALA A 164 -1.84 -11.48 -18.44
N PHE A 165 -0.92 -11.63 -17.49
CA PHE A 165 -1.13 -12.35 -16.24
C PHE A 165 -2.25 -11.70 -15.43
N TRP A 166 -2.24 -10.38 -15.26
CA TRP A 166 -3.28 -9.64 -14.54
C TRP A 166 -4.66 -9.79 -15.19
N GLU A 167 -4.73 -9.66 -16.51
CA GLU A 167 -5.98 -9.80 -17.26
C GLU A 167 -6.55 -11.23 -17.20
N ALA A 168 -5.70 -12.27 -17.20
CA ALA A 168 -6.13 -13.65 -17.06
C ALA A 168 -6.53 -14.02 -15.61
N ARG A 169 -5.80 -13.50 -14.62
CA ARG A 169 -5.98 -13.77 -13.19
C ARG A 169 -7.24 -13.09 -12.62
N ARG A 170 -7.48 -11.83 -12.98
CA ARG A 170 -8.51 -10.98 -12.36
C ARG A 170 -9.95 -11.53 -12.49
N PRO A 171 -10.39 -12.11 -13.62
CA PRO A 171 -11.70 -12.72 -13.74
C PRO A 171 -11.92 -13.88 -12.75
N ILE A 172 -10.89 -14.72 -12.50
CA ILE A 172 -10.99 -15.84 -11.56
C ILE A 172 -11.38 -15.31 -10.18
N PHE A 173 -10.62 -14.36 -9.65
CA PHE A 173 -10.92 -13.71 -8.37
C PHE A 173 -12.33 -13.12 -8.35
N LYS A 174 -12.72 -12.37 -9.38
CA LYS A 174 -14.06 -11.76 -9.47
C LYS A 174 -15.18 -12.80 -9.41
N THR A 175 -14.99 -13.99 -9.97
CA THR A 175 -16.03 -15.02 -9.99
C THR A 175 -16.27 -15.62 -8.61
N PHE A 176 -15.23 -16.17 -7.96
CA PHE A 176 -15.42 -16.83 -6.66
C PHE A 176 -15.56 -15.85 -5.49
N ALA A 177 -15.04 -14.63 -5.60
CA ALA A 177 -15.22 -13.62 -4.55
C ALA A 177 -16.66 -13.08 -4.49
N ARG A 178 -17.44 -13.21 -5.57
CA ARG A 178 -18.84 -12.73 -5.66
C ARG A 178 -19.87 -13.83 -5.54
N SER A 179 -19.52 -15.06 -5.86
CA SER A 179 -20.42 -16.23 -5.77
C SER A 179 -19.68 -17.37 -5.07
N PRO A 180 -20.23 -17.90 -3.97
CA PRO A 180 -19.70 -19.08 -3.28
C PRO A 180 -19.99 -20.39 -4.03
N ASP A 181 -20.64 -20.35 -5.21
CA ASP A 181 -21.12 -21.54 -5.91
C ASP A 181 -20.01 -22.28 -6.67
N ARG A 182 -18.82 -21.68 -6.77
CA ARG A 182 -17.66 -22.34 -7.38
C ARG A 182 -16.94 -23.23 -6.37
N SER A 183 -16.61 -24.44 -6.80
CA SER A 183 -15.79 -25.34 -5.99
C SER A 183 -14.35 -24.82 -5.89
N PHE A 184 -13.69 -25.07 -4.76
CA PHE A 184 -12.27 -24.74 -4.60
C PHE A 184 -11.39 -25.42 -5.64
N ALA A 185 -11.69 -26.68 -5.98
CA ALA A 185 -10.93 -27.43 -6.98
C ALA A 185 -10.94 -26.73 -8.35
N ASP A 186 -12.09 -26.21 -8.78
CA ASP A 186 -12.19 -25.46 -10.04
C ASP A 186 -11.40 -24.15 -9.98
N VAL A 187 -11.50 -23.42 -8.87
CA VAL A 187 -10.78 -22.15 -8.68
C VAL A 187 -9.27 -22.36 -8.68
N ALA A 188 -8.78 -23.36 -7.94
CA ALA A 188 -7.36 -23.72 -7.90
C ALA A 188 -6.88 -24.18 -9.29
N ALA A 189 -7.66 -25.00 -9.99
CA ALA A 189 -7.33 -25.43 -11.34
C ALA A 189 -7.26 -24.26 -12.33
N ASP A 190 -8.17 -23.29 -12.26
CA ASP A 190 -8.12 -22.09 -13.10
C ASP A 190 -6.83 -21.30 -12.87
N TYR A 191 -6.46 -21.07 -11.61
CA TYR A 191 -5.22 -20.38 -11.26
C TYR A 191 -3.98 -21.11 -11.77
N ARG A 192 -3.93 -22.44 -11.65
CA ARG A 192 -2.84 -23.24 -12.22
C ARG A 192 -2.77 -23.21 -13.73
N ARG A 193 -3.91 -23.12 -14.42
CA ARG A 193 -3.91 -22.95 -15.88
C ARG A 193 -3.34 -21.60 -16.28
N VAL A 194 -3.66 -20.53 -15.55
CA VAL A 194 -3.04 -19.21 -15.77
C VAL A 194 -1.54 -19.25 -15.49
N GLU A 195 -1.11 -19.87 -14.39
CA GLU A 195 0.30 -20.06 -14.09
C GLU A 195 1.03 -20.77 -15.23
N ALA A 196 0.50 -21.91 -15.69
CA ALA A 196 1.10 -22.70 -16.76
C ALA A 196 1.18 -21.95 -18.09
N ASP A 197 0.13 -21.20 -18.48
CA ASP A 197 0.15 -20.38 -19.70
C ASP A 197 1.24 -19.30 -19.64
N ILE A 198 1.30 -18.55 -18.54
CA ILE A 198 2.26 -17.44 -18.39
C ILE A 198 3.69 -17.98 -18.31
N VAL A 199 3.93 -19.07 -17.58
CA VAL A 199 5.25 -19.71 -17.49
C VAL A 199 5.68 -20.28 -18.84
N ALA A 200 4.78 -20.85 -19.64
CA ALA A 200 5.10 -21.36 -20.98
C ALA A 200 5.44 -20.24 -21.97
N ARG A 201 4.92 -19.03 -21.76
CA ARG A 201 5.18 -17.85 -22.58
C ARG A 201 6.41 -17.06 -22.11
N ALA A 202 6.91 -17.33 -20.91
CA ALA A 202 8.13 -16.72 -20.42
C ALA A 202 9.33 -17.19 -21.27
N GLY A 203 10.20 -16.27 -21.64
CA GLY A 203 11.42 -16.56 -22.38
C GLY A 203 12.52 -17.15 -21.49
N GLU A 204 13.72 -17.24 -22.05
CA GLU A 204 14.95 -17.57 -21.31
C GLU A 204 15.65 -16.28 -20.88
N GLY A 205 16.12 -16.22 -19.62
CA GLY A 205 16.80 -15.05 -19.07
C GLY A 205 16.57 -14.89 -17.57
N GLU A 206 17.41 -14.09 -16.90
CA GLU A 206 17.25 -13.84 -15.47
C GLU A 206 15.99 -13.02 -15.15
N ALA A 207 15.61 -12.06 -16.01
CA ALA A 207 14.38 -11.29 -15.81
C ALA A 207 13.14 -12.21 -15.91
N TYR A 208 13.12 -13.14 -16.86
CA TYR A 208 12.06 -14.15 -16.95
C TYR A 208 12.04 -15.11 -15.76
N LYS A 209 13.21 -15.55 -15.24
CA LYS A 209 13.26 -16.41 -14.05
C LYS A 209 12.68 -15.72 -12.83
N ALA A 210 13.04 -14.46 -12.59
CA ALA A 210 12.50 -13.67 -11.50
C ALA A 210 10.98 -13.48 -11.66
N PHE A 211 10.53 -13.13 -12.87
CA PHE A 211 9.11 -12.98 -13.19
C PHE A 211 8.32 -14.29 -13.01
N VAL A 212 8.86 -15.42 -13.45
CA VAL A 212 8.21 -16.74 -13.28
C VAL A 212 8.07 -17.11 -11.80
N LEU A 213 9.08 -16.85 -10.98
CA LEU A 213 8.98 -17.05 -9.54
C LEU A 213 7.89 -16.15 -8.93
N GLU A 214 7.82 -14.89 -9.37
CA GLU A 214 6.79 -13.94 -8.93
C GLU A 214 5.38 -14.41 -9.30
N VAL A 215 5.18 -14.90 -10.52
CA VAL A 215 3.89 -15.46 -10.97
C VAL A 215 3.48 -16.64 -10.08
N ARG A 216 4.42 -17.56 -9.79
CA ARG A 216 4.17 -18.71 -8.90
C ARG A 216 3.78 -18.28 -7.49
N GLN A 217 4.49 -17.31 -6.92
CA GLN A 217 4.18 -16.77 -5.60
C GLN A 217 2.77 -16.16 -5.56
N ARG A 218 2.43 -15.30 -6.53
CA ARG A 218 1.09 -14.68 -6.60
C ARG A 218 -0.04 -15.70 -6.78
N ILE A 219 0.20 -16.77 -7.55
CA ILE A 219 -0.77 -17.86 -7.72
C ILE A 219 -0.93 -18.66 -6.43
N ALA A 220 0.15 -18.95 -5.71
CA ALA A 220 0.07 -19.62 -4.41
C ALA A 220 -0.67 -18.77 -3.37
N GLU A 221 -0.42 -17.45 -3.32
CA GLU A 221 -1.17 -16.50 -2.48
C GLU A 221 -2.68 -16.53 -2.79
N ASP A 222 -3.03 -16.57 -4.07
CA ASP A 222 -4.42 -16.61 -4.52
C ASP A 222 -5.12 -17.92 -4.17
N ILE A 223 -4.43 -19.05 -4.30
CA ILE A 223 -4.96 -20.36 -3.94
C ILE A 223 -5.19 -20.44 -2.42
N LEU A 224 -4.25 -19.97 -1.60
CA LEU A 224 -4.45 -19.89 -0.16
C LEU A 224 -5.61 -18.95 0.20
N SER A 225 -5.69 -17.79 -0.44
CA SER A 225 -6.79 -16.84 -0.26
C SER A 225 -8.15 -17.45 -0.63
N ALA A 226 -8.20 -18.26 -1.69
CA ALA A 226 -9.39 -18.99 -2.11
C ALA A 226 -9.75 -20.10 -1.10
N ALA A 227 -8.76 -20.87 -0.61
CA ALA A 227 -8.97 -21.91 0.39
C ALA A 227 -9.60 -21.34 1.68
N HIS A 228 -9.05 -20.23 2.17
CA HIS A 228 -9.58 -19.51 3.32
C HIS A 228 -11.01 -18.99 3.07
N ARG A 229 -11.24 -18.25 1.98
CA ARG A 229 -12.55 -17.64 1.68
C ARG A 229 -13.66 -18.67 1.44
N LEU A 230 -13.33 -19.80 0.82
CA LEU A 230 -14.25 -20.90 0.57
C LEU A 230 -14.29 -21.88 1.77
N LYS A 231 -13.73 -21.51 2.92
CA LYS A 231 -13.76 -22.26 4.19
C LYS A 231 -13.37 -23.72 4.01
N GLN A 232 -12.28 -23.96 3.28
CA GLN A 232 -11.81 -25.30 3.01
C GLN A 232 -11.35 -26.01 4.28
N PRO A 233 -11.38 -27.36 4.29
CA PRO A 233 -10.84 -28.13 5.41
C PRO A 233 -9.37 -27.79 5.67
N PHE A 234 -8.96 -27.94 6.93
CA PHE A 234 -7.59 -27.66 7.39
C PHE A 234 -6.49 -28.19 6.45
N GLU A 235 -6.63 -29.43 5.97
CA GLU A 235 -5.61 -30.05 5.12
C GLU A 235 -5.36 -29.28 3.81
N VAL A 236 -6.42 -28.78 3.19
CA VAL A 236 -6.33 -27.98 1.96
C VAL A 236 -5.65 -26.65 2.25
N CYS A 237 -6.02 -25.99 3.35
CA CYS A 237 -5.38 -24.73 3.77
C CYS A 237 -3.89 -24.94 4.09
N ARG A 238 -3.55 -26.05 4.76
CA ARG A 238 -2.18 -26.42 5.13
C ARG A 238 -1.32 -26.71 3.90
N GLU A 239 -1.84 -27.44 2.92
CA GLU A 239 -1.14 -27.68 1.65
C GLU A 239 -0.86 -26.38 0.89
N ALA A 240 -1.87 -25.52 0.74
CA ALA A 240 -1.72 -24.22 0.10
C ALA A 240 -0.71 -23.32 0.83
N TRP A 241 -0.75 -23.31 2.17
CA TRP A 241 0.20 -22.59 3.01
C TRP A 241 1.63 -23.10 2.82
N ASN A 242 1.85 -24.42 2.89
CA ASN A 242 3.17 -25.02 2.76
C ASN A 242 3.80 -24.73 1.39
N GLU A 243 2.99 -24.73 0.33
CA GLU A 243 3.48 -24.36 -0.99
C GLU A 243 3.91 -22.90 -1.05
N LEU A 244 3.12 -21.99 -0.50
CA LEU A 244 3.47 -20.57 -0.43
C LEU A 244 4.76 -20.34 0.37
N VAL A 245 4.91 -21.00 1.53
CA VAL A 245 6.12 -20.94 2.34
C VAL A 245 7.34 -21.45 1.57
N ARG A 246 7.20 -22.54 0.79
CA ARG A 246 8.29 -23.08 -0.04
C ARG A 246 8.76 -22.10 -1.12
N LEU A 247 7.85 -21.26 -1.64
CA LEU A 247 8.18 -20.23 -2.61
C LEU A 247 8.75 -18.96 -1.97
N SER A 248 8.73 -18.86 -0.63
CA SER A 248 9.05 -17.68 0.16
C SER A 248 8.14 -16.48 -0.12
N PHE A 249 8.08 -15.56 0.84
CA PHE A 249 7.35 -14.29 0.70
C PHE A 249 8.27 -13.23 0.09
N ARG A 250 7.76 -12.38 -0.81
CA ARG A 250 8.57 -11.31 -1.40
C ARG A 250 8.71 -10.13 -0.45
N ARG A 251 7.65 -9.88 0.34
CA ARG A 251 7.55 -8.72 1.22
C ARG A 251 6.91 -9.12 2.55
N ILE A 252 7.30 -8.44 3.62
CA ILE A 252 6.78 -8.69 4.96
C ILE A 252 5.26 -8.51 5.04
N TRP A 253 4.67 -7.60 4.26
CA TRP A 253 3.22 -7.42 4.21
C TRP A 253 2.45 -8.56 3.57
N GLU A 254 3.06 -9.23 2.58
CA GLU A 254 2.48 -10.45 2.00
C GLU A 254 2.51 -11.56 3.05
N GLN A 255 3.63 -11.71 3.75
CA GLN A 255 3.77 -12.67 4.85
C GLN A 255 2.74 -12.42 5.95
N CYS A 256 2.61 -11.19 6.46
CA CYS A 256 1.61 -10.85 7.48
C CYS A 256 0.18 -11.17 7.06
N LYS A 257 -0.20 -10.76 5.85
CA LYS A 257 -1.53 -11.02 5.30
C LYS A 257 -1.82 -12.51 5.16
N MET A 258 -0.88 -13.28 4.61
CA MET A 258 -1.06 -14.70 4.35
C MET A 258 -1.02 -15.53 5.64
N THR A 259 -0.14 -15.19 6.59
CA THR A 259 -0.12 -15.80 7.92
C THR A 259 -1.43 -15.57 8.64
N ARG A 260 -1.99 -14.35 8.58
CA ARG A 260 -3.31 -14.05 9.17
C ARG A 260 -4.40 -14.96 8.61
N MET A 261 -4.51 -15.03 7.28
CA MET A 261 -5.53 -15.87 6.62
C MET A 261 -5.38 -17.36 6.99
N TYR A 262 -4.14 -17.87 7.03
CA TYR A 262 -3.89 -19.25 7.41
C TYR A 262 -4.23 -19.49 8.89
N ALA A 263 -3.78 -18.62 9.80
CA ALA A 263 -4.05 -18.75 11.23
C ALA A 263 -5.53 -18.60 11.59
N GLU A 264 -6.27 -17.72 10.90
CA GLU A 264 -7.73 -17.66 10.99
C GLU A 264 -8.38 -18.97 10.54
N SER A 265 -7.93 -19.53 9.43
CA SER A 265 -8.41 -20.84 8.93
C SER A 265 -8.12 -21.97 9.92
N CYS A 266 -6.98 -21.94 10.60
CA CYS A 266 -6.63 -22.87 11.68
C CYS A 266 -7.62 -22.75 12.85
N GLY A 267 -7.94 -21.54 13.27
CA GLY A 267 -8.95 -21.30 14.32
C GLY A 267 -10.34 -21.82 13.92
N ASP A 268 -10.78 -21.56 12.69
CA ASP A 268 -12.07 -22.03 12.16
C ASP A 268 -12.14 -23.56 12.08
N ASN A 269 -11.01 -24.23 11.87
CA ASN A 269 -10.88 -25.70 11.82
C ASN A 269 -10.51 -26.35 13.17
N GLN A 270 -10.55 -25.61 14.29
CA GLN A 270 -10.18 -26.11 15.62
C GLN A 270 -8.75 -26.69 15.68
N LYS A 271 -7.81 -26.02 15.01
CA LYS A 271 -6.37 -26.32 15.02
C LYS A 271 -5.55 -25.13 15.54
N PRO A 272 -5.83 -24.59 16.75
CA PRO A 272 -5.19 -23.37 17.22
C PRO A 272 -3.67 -23.48 17.33
N GLU A 273 -3.12 -24.66 17.62
CA GLU A 273 -1.69 -24.93 17.72
C GLU A 273 -0.95 -24.65 16.41
N GLU A 274 -1.56 -25.02 15.27
CA GLU A 274 -0.98 -24.82 13.94
C GLU A 274 -1.01 -23.34 13.53
N GLY A 275 -2.06 -22.61 13.95
CA GLY A 275 -2.13 -21.16 13.76
C GLY A 275 -1.11 -20.41 14.64
N LEU A 276 -0.95 -20.82 15.90
CA LEU A 276 0.04 -20.23 16.81
C LEU A 276 1.47 -20.47 16.33
N ALA A 277 1.76 -21.68 15.82
CA ALA A 277 3.08 -22.05 15.31
C ALA A 277 3.60 -21.14 14.18
N VAL A 278 2.70 -20.53 13.40
CA VAL A 278 3.09 -19.56 12.35
C VAL A 278 3.04 -18.10 12.81
N LEU A 279 2.22 -17.78 13.80
CA LEU A 279 2.06 -16.41 14.30
C LEU A 279 3.21 -16.01 15.24
N GLU A 280 3.60 -16.87 16.16
CA GLU A 280 4.63 -16.54 17.17
C GLU A 280 5.97 -16.13 16.54
N PRO A 281 6.53 -16.89 15.56
CA PRO A 281 7.78 -16.47 14.92
C PRO A 281 7.64 -15.17 14.13
N LEU A 282 6.47 -14.93 13.52
CA LEU A 282 6.23 -13.71 12.76
C LEU A 282 6.11 -12.49 13.67
N LEU A 283 5.41 -12.59 14.81
CA LEU A 283 5.33 -11.51 15.79
C LEU A 283 6.72 -11.10 16.27
N ALA A 284 7.57 -12.08 16.64
CA ALA A 284 8.95 -11.81 17.06
C ALA A 284 9.80 -11.18 15.94
N GLU A 285 9.58 -11.58 14.68
CA GLU A 285 10.22 -10.95 13.52
C GLU A 285 9.78 -9.49 13.37
N LEU A 286 8.49 -9.19 13.49
CA LEU A 286 7.94 -7.84 13.37
C LEU A 286 8.43 -6.92 14.49
N GLU A 287 8.52 -7.41 15.72
CA GLU A 287 9.11 -6.66 16.85
C GLU A 287 10.57 -6.29 16.55
N ARG A 288 11.39 -7.27 16.14
CA ARG A 288 12.80 -7.04 15.80
C ARG A 288 12.96 -6.04 14.65
N ARG A 289 12.12 -6.15 13.61
CA ARG A 289 12.15 -5.21 12.47
C ARG A 289 11.73 -3.81 12.88
N LEU A 290 10.71 -3.68 13.73
CA LEU A 290 10.29 -2.39 14.26
C LEU A 290 11.43 -1.74 15.06
N GLU A 291 12.09 -2.47 15.94
CA GLU A 291 13.24 -1.96 16.71
C GLU A 291 14.39 -1.54 15.80
N ALA A 292 14.75 -2.38 14.84
CA ALA A 292 15.81 -2.09 13.86
C ALA A 292 15.47 -0.84 13.03
N GLU A 293 14.22 -0.71 12.59
CA GLU A 293 13.75 0.42 11.80
C GLU A 293 13.76 1.72 12.60
N LEU A 294 13.31 1.69 13.86
CA LEU A 294 13.37 2.85 14.74
C LEU A 294 14.81 3.30 15.00
N ALA A 295 15.72 2.34 15.24
CA ALA A 295 17.15 2.63 15.42
C ALA A 295 17.76 3.26 14.16
N ARG A 296 17.48 2.67 12.99
CA ARG A 296 17.93 3.17 11.68
C ARG A 296 17.44 4.59 11.39
N ARG A 297 16.15 4.86 11.63
CA ARG A 297 15.57 6.21 11.46
C ARG A 297 16.20 7.22 12.40
N SER A 298 16.43 6.84 13.66
CA SER A 298 17.10 7.69 14.65
C SER A 298 18.51 8.08 14.19
N GLU A 299 19.27 7.10 13.70
CA GLU A 299 20.62 7.33 13.16
C GLU A 299 20.61 8.20 11.90
N ALA A 300 19.71 7.94 10.94
CA ALA A 300 19.58 8.74 9.73
C ALA A 300 19.29 10.21 10.06
N ARG A 301 18.34 10.47 10.98
CA ARG A 301 18.03 11.83 11.45
C ARG A 301 19.23 12.49 12.13
N ALA A 302 19.98 11.75 12.95
CA ALA A 302 21.19 12.28 13.58
C ALA A 302 22.26 12.69 12.56
N LYS A 303 22.31 12.03 11.39
CA LYS A 303 23.21 12.36 10.27
C LYS A 303 22.63 13.38 9.29
N GLY A 304 21.37 13.78 9.43
CA GLY A 304 20.69 14.61 8.43
C GLY A 304 20.44 13.88 7.12
N GLU A 305 20.32 12.56 7.15
CA GLU A 305 19.99 11.70 6.02
C GLU A 305 18.50 11.39 6.02
N ALA A 306 17.91 11.22 4.84
CA ALA A 306 16.53 10.77 4.74
C ALA A 306 16.44 9.27 5.07
N PRO A 307 15.39 8.82 5.79
CA PRO A 307 15.17 7.41 6.01
C PRO A 307 14.95 6.68 4.67
N THR A 308 15.51 5.47 4.49
CA THR A 308 15.32 4.72 3.24
C THR A 308 13.94 4.08 3.19
N LYS A 309 13.36 3.95 2.00
CA LYS A 309 12.03 3.34 1.77
C LYS A 309 12.05 1.82 1.59
N GLU A 310 13.18 1.17 1.85
CA GLU A 310 13.32 -0.27 1.63
C GLU A 310 12.50 -1.10 2.62
N GLU A 311 12.42 -0.62 3.86
CA GLU A 311 11.65 -1.26 4.93
C GLU A 311 10.27 -0.60 5.09
N SER A 312 9.32 -1.37 5.62
CA SER A 312 7.99 -0.85 5.94
C SER A 312 8.07 0.21 7.04
N PRO A 313 7.19 1.22 7.06
CA PRO A 313 7.23 2.25 8.09
C PRO A 313 6.92 1.65 9.48
N PRO A 314 7.45 2.22 10.59
CA PRO A 314 7.16 1.79 11.95
C PRO A 314 5.67 1.62 12.25
N ARG A 315 4.82 2.52 11.72
CA ARG A 315 3.36 2.40 11.78
C ARG A 315 2.86 1.03 11.32
N TYR A 316 3.31 0.57 10.15
CA TYR A 316 2.88 -0.70 9.58
C TYR A 316 3.20 -1.85 10.55
N TYR A 317 4.41 -1.87 11.12
CA TYR A 317 4.78 -2.88 12.10
C TYR A 317 3.91 -2.82 13.37
N ARG A 318 3.62 -1.62 13.90
CA ARG A 318 2.76 -1.46 15.08
C ARG A 318 1.33 -1.97 14.82
N GLU A 319 0.75 -1.64 13.66
CA GLU A 319 -0.59 -2.08 13.27
C GLU A 319 -0.66 -3.61 13.12
N GLU A 320 0.33 -4.20 12.47
CA GLU A 320 0.40 -5.66 12.28
C GLU A 320 0.66 -6.41 13.58
N LEU A 321 1.54 -5.90 14.45
CA LEU A 321 1.77 -6.46 15.79
C LEU A 321 0.48 -6.48 16.61
N LYS A 322 -0.29 -5.39 16.57
CA LYS A 322 -1.60 -5.31 17.23
C LYS A 322 -2.58 -6.33 16.64
N SER A 323 -2.79 -6.28 15.32
CA SER A 323 -3.79 -7.14 14.66
C SER A 323 -3.47 -8.62 14.78
N LEU A 324 -2.21 -9.03 14.58
CA LEU A 324 -1.78 -10.41 14.71
C LEU A 324 -1.71 -10.86 16.18
N GLY A 325 -1.41 -9.94 17.11
CA GLY A 325 -1.46 -10.18 18.55
C GLY A 325 -2.88 -10.51 19.02
N GLU A 326 -3.88 -9.76 18.58
CA GLU A 326 -5.30 -10.05 18.86
C GLU A 326 -5.71 -11.44 18.33
N LEU A 327 -5.24 -11.81 17.13
CA LEU A 327 -5.49 -13.14 16.56
C LEU A 327 -4.79 -14.25 17.35
N ARG A 328 -3.53 -14.04 17.77
CA ARG A 328 -2.80 -14.96 18.64
C ARG A 328 -3.58 -15.20 19.93
N ASP A 329 -4.03 -14.14 20.60
CA ASP A 329 -4.76 -14.23 21.87
C ASP A 329 -6.08 -14.99 21.71
N LYS A 330 -6.78 -14.79 20.58
CA LYS A 330 -7.97 -15.57 20.21
C LYS A 330 -7.66 -17.07 20.07
N LEU A 331 -6.57 -17.43 19.39
CA LEU A 331 -6.18 -18.83 19.22
C LEU A 331 -5.69 -19.46 20.54
N GLU A 332 -5.00 -18.70 21.39
CA GLU A 332 -4.63 -19.16 22.73
C GLU A 332 -5.85 -19.46 23.59
N ALA A 333 -6.89 -18.63 23.52
CA ALA A 333 -8.14 -18.87 24.23
C ALA A 333 -8.81 -20.17 23.75
N GLN A 334 -8.82 -20.41 22.43
CA GLN A 334 -9.33 -21.66 21.87
C GLN A 334 -8.52 -22.90 22.32
N ARG A 335 -7.19 -22.79 22.36
CA ARG A 335 -6.29 -23.85 22.83
C ARG A 335 -6.57 -24.27 24.27
N LYS A 336 -6.92 -23.32 25.14
CA LYS A 336 -7.19 -23.57 26.57
C LYS A 336 -8.54 -24.27 26.81
N GLY A 337 -9.38 -24.39 25.78
CA GLY A 337 -10.74 -24.91 25.90
C GLY A 337 -11.70 -23.91 26.58
N PRO A 338 -13.02 -24.12 26.45
CA PRO A 338 -14.03 -23.34 27.14
C PRO A 338 -14.00 -23.51 28.67
#